data_AF-A0ABD5DU34-F1
#
_entry.id   AF-A0ABD5DU34-F1
#
_cell.length_a   1.000
_cell.length_b   1.000
_cell.length_c   1.000
_cell.angle_alpha   90.00
_cell.angle_beta   90.00
_cell.angle_gamma   90.00
#
_symmetry.space_group_name_H-M   'P 1'
#
loop_
_entity.id
_entity.type
_entity.pdbx_description
1 polymer ?
#
loop_
_entity_poly.entity_id
_entity_poly.type
_entity_poly.pdbx_seq_one_letter_code
_entity_poly.pdbx_strand_id
1 'polypeptide(L)'
;WDEHRDRMETLLEVHYRREGYQRVDCRNPGGLSSKLSDYFAGDLAIIETLPTATAGTPFQRQVWQALREIPCGQVMHYGQLAEALGRPGAARAVGAANGA
;
A
#
# COMPACT_ATOMS: atom_id res chain seq x y z
N TRP A 1 1.40 20.65 4.03
CA TRP A 1 1.39 19.39 3.27
C TRP A 1 1.09 19.69 1.82
N ASP A 2 2.02 20.32 1.09
CA ASP A 2 1.87 20.60 -0.36
C ASP A 2 2.79 19.75 -1.24
N GLU A 3 3.83 19.16 -0.67
CA GLU A 3 4.90 18.45 -1.40
C GLU A 3 4.41 17.22 -2.21
N HIS A 4 3.23 16.68 -1.88
CA HIS A 4 2.67 15.52 -2.58
C HIS A 4 1.30 15.80 -3.22
N ARG A 5 0.84 17.06 -3.18
CA ARG A 5 -0.48 17.44 -3.73
C ARG A 5 -0.54 17.12 -5.23
N ASP A 6 0.39 17.63 -6.01
CA ASP A 6 0.38 17.51 -7.48
C ASP A 6 0.39 16.05 -7.94
N ARG A 7 1.17 15.20 -7.26
CA ARG A 7 1.19 13.76 -7.51
C ARG A 7 -0.15 13.11 -7.17
N MET A 8 -0.74 13.45 -6.01
CA MET A 8 -2.05 12.96 -5.62
C MET A 8 -3.12 13.35 -6.66
N GLU A 9 -3.13 14.59 -7.11
CA GLU A 9 -4.09 15.07 -8.12
C GLU A 9 -3.95 14.33 -9.44
N THR A 10 -2.71 14.12 -9.90
CA THR A 10 -2.40 13.33 -11.08
C THR A 10 -2.93 11.90 -10.94
N LEU A 11 -2.70 11.25 -9.81
CA LEU A 11 -3.18 9.89 -9.57
C LEU A 11 -4.72 9.80 -9.52
N LEU A 12 -5.39 10.80 -8.93
CA LEU A 12 -6.85 10.84 -8.94
C LEU A 12 -7.41 10.92 -10.36
N GLU A 13 -6.79 11.72 -11.22
CA GLU A 13 -7.16 11.77 -12.63
C GLU A 13 -6.90 10.46 -13.37
N VAL A 14 -5.74 9.85 -13.16
CA VAL A 14 -5.38 8.59 -13.84
C VAL A 14 -6.36 7.47 -13.48
N HIS A 15 -6.76 7.36 -12.20
CA HIS A 15 -7.54 6.22 -11.72
C HIS A 15 -9.05 6.44 -11.73
N TYR A 16 -9.53 7.67 -11.50
CA TYR A 16 -10.95 7.92 -11.26
C TYR A 16 -11.61 8.83 -12.30
N ARG A 17 -10.91 9.29 -13.35
CA ARG A 17 -11.49 10.17 -14.38
C ARG A 17 -12.75 9.59 -15.05
N ARG A 18 -12.82 8.28 -15.29
CA ARG A 18 -13.97 7.64 -15.97
C ARG A 18 -15.25 7.65 -15.13
N GLU A 19 -15.11 7.46 -13.82
CA GLU A 19 -16.24 7.41 -12.88
C GLU A 19 -16.56 8.80 -12.32
N GLY A 20 -15.61 9.73 -12.43
CA GLY A 20 -15.65 11.04 -11.79
C GLY A 20 -15.27 10.92 -10.32
N TYR A 21 -14.75 12.01 -9.76
CA TYR A 21 -14.48 12.10 -8.32
C TYR A 21 -14.81 13.50 -7.81
N GLN A 22 -15.17 13.58 -6.53
CA GLN A 22 -15.34 14.84 -5.82
C GLN A 22 -14.36 14.89 -4.66
N ARG A 23 -13.73 16.05 -4.47
CA ARG A 23 -12.86 16.30 -3.32
C ARG A 23 -13.69 16.99 -2.25
N VAL A 24 -13.77 16.35 -1.09
CA VAL A 24 -14.47 16.88 0.09
C VAL A 24 -13.41 17.21 1.12
N ASP A 25 -13.38 18.47 1.57
CA ASP A 25 -12.52 18.83 2.69
C ASP A 25 -13.05 18.17 3.96
N CYS A 26 -12.20 17.40 4.62
CA CYS A 26 -12.56 16.62 5.79
C CYS A 26 -11.34 16.40 6.65
N ARG A 27 -11.51 16.59 7.97
CA ARG A 27 -10.49 16.26 8.95
C ARG A 27 -10.65 14.81 9.38
N ASN A 28 -9.57 14.03 9.26
CA ASN A 28 -9.52 12.63 9.66
C ASN A 28 -10.64 11.76 9.02
N PRO A 29 -10.78 11.77 7.69
CA PRO A 29 -11.82 10.99 7.02
C PRO A 29 -11.66 9.51 7.38
N GLY A 30 -12.75 8.88 7.85
CA GLY A 30 -12.75 7.48 8.25
C GLY A 30 -11.82 7.13 9.43
N GLY A 31 -11.34 8.13 10.19
CA GLY A 31 -10.45 7.91 11.33
C GLY A 31 -9.01 7.54 10.97
N LEU A 32 -8.59 7.67 9.71
CA LEU A 32 -7.31 7.17 9.21
C LEU A 32 -6.09 7.75 9.94
N SER A 33 -6.07 9.06 10.23
CA SER A 33 -4.97 9.69 10.94
C SER A 33 -4.88 9.22 12.40
N SER A 34 -6.02 8.97 13.04
CA SER A 34 -6.07 8.42 14.40
C SER A 34 -5.52 7.00 14.42
N LYS A 35 -5.98 6.13 13.52
CA LYS A 35 -5.49 4.75 13.41
C LYS A 35 -3.99 4.66 13.16
N LEU A 36 -3.43 5.54 12.33
CA LEU A 36 -1.98 5.63 12.14
C LEU A 36 -1.26 6.09 13.42
N SER A 37 -1.87 7.00 14.18
CA SER A 37 -1.31 7.43 15.48
C SER A 37 -1.30 6.28 16.48
N ASP A 38 -2.37 5.48 16.55
CA ASP A 38 -2.48 4.30 17.41
C ASP A 38 -1.42 3.24 17.04
N TYR A 39 -1.18 3.03 15.74
CA TYR A 39 -0.12 2.14 15.25
C TYR A 39 1.25 2.55 15.78
N PHE A 40 1.60 3.84 15.64
CA PHE A 40 2.87 4.36 16.15
C PHE A 40 2.94 4.41 17.69
N ALA A 41 1.79 4.43 18.37
CA ALA A 41 1.72 4.31 19.82
C ALA A 41 1.88 2.85 20.33
N GLY A 42 1.92 1.87 19.42
CA GLY A 42 2.20 0.47 19.73
C GLY A 42 1.03 -0.48 19.50
N ASP A 43 -0.15 0.00 19.08
CA ASP A 43 -1.24 -0.88 18.63
C ASP A 43 -0.98 -1.33 17.19
N LEU A 44 -0.07 -2.29 17.03
CA LEU A 44 0.37 -2.74 15.70
C LEU A 44 -0.76 -3.41 14.90
N ALA A 45 -1.80 -3.91 15.57
CA ALA A 45 -2.93 -4.60 14.93
C ALA A 45 -3.91 -3.63 14.25
N ILE A 46 -3.93 -2.35 14.65
CA ILE A 46 -4.88 -1.37 14.08
C ILE A 46 -4.76 -1.21 12.56
N ILE A 47 -3.56 -1.44 12.01
CA ILE A 47 -3.25 -1.31 10.59
C ILE A 47 -4.06 -2.30 9.74
N GLU A 48 -4.46 -3.45 10.30
CA GLU A 48 -5.28 -4.45 9.62
C GLU A 48 -6.69 -3.92 9.31
N THR A 49 -7.16 -2.93 10.07
CA THR A 49 -8.48 -2.31 9.90
C THR A 49 -8.51 -1.22 8.82
N LEU A 50 -7.36 -0.89 8.22
CA LEU A 50 -7.29 0.16 7.20
C LEU A 50 -7.82 -0.37 5.87
N PRO A 51 -8.84 0.28 5.27
CA PRO A 51 -9.28 -0.06 3.94
C PRO A 51 -8.17 0.29 2.94
N THR A 52 -7.80 -0.68 2.09
CA THR A 52 -6.78 -0.47 1.05
C THR A 52 -7.36 -0.74 -0.33
N ALA A 53 -7.20 0.20 -1.24
CA ALA A 53 -7.47 0.03 -2.67
C ALA A 53 -6.19 0.37 -3.44
N THR A 54 -5.62 -0.61 -4.14
CA THR A 54 -4.34 -0.45 -4.82
C THR A 54 -4.50 -0.52 -6.33
N ALA A 55 -4.05 0.52 -7.04
CA ALA A 55 -4.01 0.55 -8.50
C ALA A 55 -2.62 0.14 -9.01
N GLY A 56 -2.33 -1.16 -8.95
CA GLY A 56 -1.10 -1.75 -9.50
C GLY A 56 -1.37 -2.75 -10.62
N THR A 57 -0.32 -3.17 -11.32
CA THR A 57 -0.37 -4.35 -12.20
C THR A 57 -0.75 -5.62 -11.41
N PRO A 58 -1.22 -6.68 -12.09
CA PRO A 58 -1.50 -7.96 -11.41
C PRO A 58 -0.31 -8.48 -10.59
N PHE A 59 0.92 -8.31 -11.09
CA PHE A 59 2.13 -8.74 -10.38
C PHE A 59 2.40 -7.91 -9.12
N GLN A 60 2.29 -6.58 -9.20
CA GLN A 60 2.46 -5.71 -8.03
C GLN A 60 1.44 -6.05 -6.94
N ARG A 61 0.17 -6.26 -7.31
CA ARG A 61 -0.87 -6.65 -6.35
C ARG A 61 -0.58 -7.99 -5.66
N GLN A 62 -0.04 -8.97 -6.39
CA GLN A 62 0.39 -10.24 -5.79
C GLN A 62 1.52 -10.04 -4.79
N VAL A 63 2.53 -9.22 -5.14
CA VAL A 63 3.63 -8.88 -4.23
C VAL A 63 3.09 -8.18 -2.98
N TRP A 64 2.25 -7.15 -3.13
CA TRP A 64 1.68 -6.42 -2.00
C TRP A 64 0.78 -7.28 -1.11
N GLN A 65 0.03 -8.21 -1.69
CA GLN A 65 -0.76 -9.17 -0.91
C GLN A 65 0.15 -10.07 -0.07
N ALA A 66 1.21 -10.61 -0.66
CA ALA A 66 2.16 -11.47 0.05
C ALA A 66 2.94 -10.70 1.15
N LEU A 67 3.23 -9.40 0.96
CA LEU A 67 3.82 -8.57 2.00
C LEU A 67 2.95 -8.47 3.26
N ARG A 68 1.61 -8.51 3.11
CA ARG A 68 0.68 -8.47 4.25
C ARG A 68 0.68 -9.76 5.07
N GLU A 69 1.25 -10.83 4.56
CA GLU A 69 1.36 -12.11 5.28
C GLU A 69 2.62 -12.19 6.16
N ILE A 70 3.54 -11.22 6.05
CA ILE A 70 4.74 -11.16 6.88
C ILE A 70 4.31 -10.76 8.30
N PRO A 71 4.55 -11.60 9.33
CA PRO A 71 4.16 -11.27 10.69
C PRO A 71 4.91 -10.05 11.23
N CYS A 72 4.27 -9.34 12.16
CA CYS A 72 4.89 -8.17 12.77
C CYS A 72 6.22 -8.52 13.47
N GLY A 73 7.23 -7.67 13.28
CA GLY A 73 8.58 -7.87 13.82
C GLY A 73 9.44 -8.91 13.06
N GLN A 74 8.91 -9.51 12.00
CA GLN A 74 9.65 -10.44 11.15
C GLN A 74 10.16 -9.76 9.88
N VAL A 75 11.18 -10.38 9.28
CA VAL A 75 11.75 -9.96 8.01
C VAL A 75 11.63 -11.07 6.98
N MET A 76 11.49 -10.70 5.72
CA MET A 76 11.48 -11.62 4.59
C MET A 76 12.37 -11.07 3.47
N HIS A 77 13.23 -11.91 2.92
CA HIS A 77 14.08 -11.52 1.80
C HIS A 77 13.30 -11.52 0.48
N TYR A 78 13.63 -10.63 -0.44
CA TYR A 78 12.98 -10.58 -1.75
C TYR A 78 13.06 -11.89 -2.54
N GLY A 79 14.14 -12.67 -2.38
CA GLY A 79 14.26 -14.00 -2.98
C GLY A 79 13.25 -15.00 -2.41
N GLN A 80 13.08 -15.01 -1.08
CA GLN A 80 12.10 -15.86 -0.40
C GLN A 80 10.68 -15.47 -0.80
N LEU A 81 10.40 -14.17 -0.90
CA LEU A 81 9.10 -13.68 -1.37
C LEU A 81 8.82 -14.08 -2.82
N ALA A 82 9.85 -14.05 -3.67
CA ALA A 82 9.74 -14.52 -5.06
C ALA A 82 9.46 -16.03 -5.14
N GLU A 83 10.10 -16.84 -4.29
CA GLU A 83 9.83 -18.28 -4.18
C GLU A 83 8.41 -18.56 -3.69
N ALA A 84 7.95 -17.87 -2.65
CA ALA A 84 6.58 -17.99 -2.14
C ALA A 84 5.52 -17.65 -3.20
N LEU A 85 5.84 -16.73 -4.11
CA LEU A 85 5.00 -16.35 -5.24
C LEU A 85 5.12 -17.30 -6.47
N GLY A 86 5.85 -18.41 -6.35
CA GLY A 86 6.07 -19.37 -7.44
C GLY A 86 6.95 -18.84 -8.56
N ARG A 87 7.79 -17.85 -8.29
CA ARG A 87 8.66 -17.16 -9.26
C ARG A 87 10.12 -17.18 -8.79
N PRO A 88 10.75 -18.35 -8.65
CA PRO A 88 12.14 -18.45 -8.20
C PRO A 88 13.07 -17.63 -9.10
N GLY A 89 14.01 -16.91 -8.49
CA GLY A 89 14.95 -16.01 -9.19
C GLY A 89 14.43 -14.61 -9.49
N ALA A 90 13.15 -14.29 -9.23
CA ALA A 90 12.54 -13.00 -9.53
C ALA A 90 12.77 -11.91 -8.45
N ALA A 91 13.79 -12.04 -7.59
CA ALA A 91 14.02 -11.14 -6.45
C ALA A 91 14.10 -9.65 -6.84
N ARG A 92 14.75 -9.32 -7.97
CA ARG A 92 14.83 -7.92 -8.45
C ARG A 92 13.47 -7.37 -8.86
N ALA A 93 12.64 -8.17 -9.52
CA ALA A 93 11.30 -7.76 -9.92
C ALA A 93 10.39 -7.55 -8.70
N VAL A 94 10.50 -8.41 -7.69
CA VAL A 94 9.82 -8.23 -6.40
C VAL A 94 10.27 -6.94 -5.71
N GLY A 95 11.57 -6.67 -5.67
CA GLY A 95 12.10 -5.42 -5.11
C GLY A 95 11.59 -4.16 -5.85
N ALA A 96 11.50 -4.21 -7.19
CA ALA A 96 10.91 -3.14 -7.97
C ALA A 96 9.41 -2.95 -7.68
N ALA A 97 8.66 -4.04 -7.51
CA ALA A 97 7.25 -3.98 -7.13
C ALA A 97 7.02 -3.45 -5.70
N ASN A 98 7.96 -3.71 -4.78
CA ASN A 98 7.91 -3.19 -3.42
C ASN A 98 8.03 -1.65 -3.36
N GLY A 99 8.75 -1.03 -4.30
CA GLY A 99 8.93 0.42 -4.36
C GLY A 99 7.97 1.16 -5.30
N ALA A 100 6.96 0.47 -5.84
CA ALA A 100 6.08 1.00 -6.88
C ALA A 100 4.80 1.64 -6.35
#